data_AF-A0AAW2SQY2-F1
#
_entry.id   AF-A0AAW2SQY2-F1
#
_cell.length_a   1.000
_cell.length_b   1.000
_cell.length_c   1.000
_cell.angle_alpha   90.00
_cell.angle_beta   90.00
_cell.angle_gamma   90.00
#
_symmetry.space_group_name_H-M   'P 1'
#
loop_
_entity.id
_entity.type
_entity.pdbx_description
1 polymer ?
#
loop_
_entity_poly.entity_id
_entity_poly.type
_entity_poly.pdbx_seq_one_letter_code
_entity_poly.pdbx_strand_id
1 'polypeptide(L)'
;MLRVPLSPGKKAILIAQRIKSITGFSMKALPITYLEAPLYKGNKRKSLYENLIDKVRTKISGWEHCHLSYGGRLQLIKTVLSSMPIYLLQVLNPPVSTI
;
A
#
# COMPACT_ATOMS: atom_id res chain seq x y z
N MET A 1 -6.67 11.08 -45.71
CA MET A 1 -7.01 10.14 -44.61
C MET A 1 -6.80 10.86 -43.28
N LEU A 2 -7.87 11.35 -42.66
CA LEU A 2 -7.80 12.16 -41.44
C LEU A 2 -7.48 11.27 -40.23
N ARG A 3 -6.39 11.54 -39.51
CA ARG A 3 -6.14 10.97 -38.17
C ARG A 3 -7.22 11.50 -37.24
N VAL A 4 -8.30 10.74 -37.10
CA VAL A 4 -9.35 11.02 -36.11
C VAL A 4 -8.69 11.04 -34.73
N PRO A 5 -8.88 12.10 -33.92
CA PRO A 5 -8.31 12.16 -32.59
C PRO A 5 -8.91 11.04 -31.74
N LEU A 6 -8.09 10.04 -31.42
CA LEU A 6 -8.45 8.95 -30.53
C LEU A 6 -8.82 9.52 -29.15
N SER A 7 -10.00 9.16 -28.67
CA SER A 7 -10.50 9.47 -27.33
C SER A 7 -9.45 9.16 -26.25
N PRO A 8 -9.31 10.00 -25.20
CA PRO A 8 -8.23 9.91 -24.22
C PRO A 8 -8.02 8.51 -23.61
N GLY A 9 -9.09 7.72 -23.46
CA GLY A 9 -8.98 6.34 -22.96
C GLY A 9 -8.26 5.37 -23.91
N LYS A 10 -8.40 5.57 -25.23
CA LYS A 10 -7.78 4.69 -26.25
C LYS A 10 -6.26 4.92 -26.35
N LYS A 11 -5.78 6.13 -26.06
CA LYS A 11 -4.34 6.44 -26.05
C LYS A 11 -3.59 5.73 -24.92
N ALA A 12 -4.17 5.67 -23.71
CA ALA A 12 -3.56 5.03 -22.56
C ALA A 12 -3.32 3.53 -22.77
N ILE A 13 -4.27 2.84 -23.41
CA ILE A 13 -4.20 1.41 -23.69
C ILE A 13 -3.07 1.11 -24.69
N LEU A 14 -2.92 1.94 -25.73
CA LEU A 14 -1.85 1.79 -26.72
C LEU A 14 -0.47 1.98 -26.09
N ILE A 15 -0.33 2.93 -25.17
CA ILE A 15 0.93 3.15 -24.44
C ILE A 15 1.23 1.94 -23.55
N ALA A 16 0.24 1.42 -22.81
CA ALA A 16 0.42 0.24 -21.97
C ALA A 16 0.83 -1.01 -22.78
N GLN A 17 0.25 -1.20 -23.96
CA GLN A 17 0.64 -2.29 -24.87
C GLN A 17 2.08 -2.14 -25.37
N ARG A 18 2.51 -0.92 -25.69
CA ARG A 18 3.88 -0.65 -26.14
C ARG A 18 4.91 -0.80 -25.02
N ILE A 19 4.56 -0.41 -23.80
CA ILE A 19 5.40 -0.66 -22.62
C ILE A 19 5.52 -2.17 -22.37
N LYS A 20 4.41 -2.92 -22.48
CA LYS A 20 4.43 -4.38 -22.36
C LYS A 20 5.31 -5.05 -23.42
N SER A 21 5.27 -4.59 -24.67
CA SER A 21 6.11 -5.19 -25.74
C SER A 21 7.60 -4.93 -25.54
N ILE A 22 7.98 -3.81 -24.93
CA ILE A 22 9.39 -3.46 -24.68
C ILE A 22 9.91 -4.14 -23.42
N THR A 23 9.12 -4.13 -22.35
CA THR A 23 9.58 -4.55 -21.01
C THR A 23 9.20 -5.98 -20.65
N GLY A 24 8.23 -6.58 -21.34
CA GLY A 24 7.66 -7.88 -21.00
C GLY A 24 6.79 -7.87 -19.72
N PHE A 25 6.72 -6.77 -18.98
CA PHE A 25 5.96 -6.72 -17.73
C PHE A 25 4.45 -6.74 -17.95
N SER A 26 3.76 -7.59 -17.19
CA SER A 26 2.30 -7.64 -17.18
C SER A 26 1.73 -6.53 -16.29
N MET A 27 0.76 -5.79 -16.83
CA MET A 27 0.04 -4.78 -16.07
C MET A 27 -0.85 -5.46 -15.03
N LYS A 28 -0.68 -5.11 -13.74
CA LYS A 28 -1.61 -5.51 -12.68
C LYS A 28 -2.68 -4.44 -12.49
N ALA A 29 -3.91 -4.90 -12.22
CA ALA A 29 -4.99 -4.01 -11.82
C ALA A 29 -4.75 -3.53 -10.37
N LEU A 30 -5.03 -2.25 -10.12
CA LEU A 30 -5.06 -1.69 -8.77
C LEU A 30 -6.30 -2.20 -8.03
N PRO A 31 -6.26 -2.36 -6.69
CA PRO A 31 -5.16 -2.00 -5.79
C PRO A 31 -4.06 -3.07 -5.69
N ILE A 32 -2.80 -2.63 -5.65
CA ILE A 32 -1.63 -3.50 -5.45
C ILE A 32 -0.88 -3.08 -4.19
N THR A 33 -0.28 -4.02 -3.46
CA THR A 33 0.61 -3.69 -2.35
C THR A 33 2.05 -3.57 -2.85
N TYR A 34 2.67 -2.41 -2.67
CA TYR A 34 4.06 -2.14 -3.01
C TYR A 34 4.79 -1.65 -1.77
N LEU A 35 5.89 -2.31 -1.38
CA LEU A 35 6.63 -1.98 -0.16
C LEU A 35 5.71 -1.87 1.07
N GLU A 36 4.73 -2.78 1.16
CA GLU A 36 3.71 -2.80 2.21
C GLU A 36 2.71 -1.63 2.22
N ALA A 37 2.84 -0.69 1.29
CA ALA A 37 1.87 0.37 1.06
C ALA A 37 0.89 -0.02 -0.06
N PRO A 38 -0.44 0.09 0.15
CA PRO A 38 -1.39 -0.12 -0.92
C PRO A 38 -1.32 1.04 -1.93
N LEU A 39 -0.97 0.74 -3.18
CA LEU A 39 -1.26 1.60 -4.33
C LEU A 39 -2.71 1.39 -4.74
N TYR A 40 -3.47 2.48 -4.78
CA TYR A 40 -4.85 2.50 -5.22
C TYR A 40 -5.08 3.71 -6.11
N LYS A 41 -6.13 3.64 -6.93
CA LYS A 41 -6.59 4.74 -7.78
C LYS A 41 -8.00 5.10 -7.35
N GLY A 42 -8.20 6.35 -6.91
CA GLY A 42 -9.48 6.85 -6.41
C GLY A 42 -9.44 7.22 -4.92
N ASN A 43 -10.62 7.35 -4.31
CA ASN A 43 -10.76 7.85 -2.93
C ASN A 43 -10.17 6.88 -1.89
N LYS A 44 -9.57 7.47 -0.86
CA LYS A 44 -8.96 6.77 0.27
C LYS A 44 -10.05 5.99 1.03
N ARG A 45 -10.04 4.65 0.95
CA ARG A 45 -11.02 3.78 1.63
C ARG A 45 -10.42 3.19 2.90
N LYS A 46 -11.22 3.09 3.97
CA LYS A 46 -10.84 2.43 5.23
C LYS A 46 -10.31 1.00 5.02
N SER A 47 -10.88 0.28 4.04
CA SER A 47 -10.48 -1.07 3.65
C SER A 47 -9.00 -1.22 3.23
N LEU A 48 -8.34 -0.12 2.82
CA LEU A 48 -6.92 -0.14 2.49
C LEU A 48 -6.04 -0.29 3.75
N TYR A 49 -6.53 0.19 4.89
CA TYR A 49 -5.82 0.16 6.17
C TYR A 49 -6.13 -1.09 6.99
N GLU A 50 -7.21 -1.83 6.71
CA GLU A 50 -7.53 -3.08 7.43
C GLU A 50 -6.39 -4.11 7.34
N ASN A 51 -5.83 -4.30 6.14
CA ASN A 51 -4.67 -5.18 5.94
C ASN A 51 -3.45 -4.77 6.78
N LEU A 52 -3.29 -3.46 7.03
CA LEU A 52 -2.22 -2.96 7.90
C LEU A 52 -2.52 -3.29 9.36
N ILE A 53 -3.75 -3.05 9.81
CA ILE A 53 -4.17 -3.36 11.18
C ILE A 53 -3.97 -4.85 11.47
N ASP A 54 -4.30 -5.73 10.52
CA ASP A 54 -4.11 -7.17 10.69
C ASP A 54 -2.62 -7.57 10.73
N LYS A 55 -1.75 -6.92 9.95
CA LYS A 55 -0.29 -7.12 10.06
C LYS A 55 0.24 -6.72 11.44
N VAL A 56 -0.21 -5.57 11.96
CA VAL A 56 0.14 -5.09 13.30
C VAL A 56 -0.31 -6.09 14.36
N ARG A 57 -1.55 -6.57 14.30
CA ARG A 57 -2.08 -7.61 15.20
C ARG A 57 -1.24 -8.88 15.14
N THR A 58 -0.93 -9.37 13.94
CA THR A 58 -0.14 -10.59 13.74
C THR A 58 1.25 -10.46 14.37
N LYS A 59 1.89 -9.28 14.28
CA LYS A 59 3.19 -9.06 14.93
C LYS A 59 3.09 -9.05 16.45
N ILE A 60 2.06 -8.44 17.01
CA ILE A 60 1.83 -8.42 18.47
C ILE A 60 1.61 -9.84 18.97
N SER A 61 0.73 -10.62 18.33
CA SER A 61 0.50 -12.03 18.67
C SER A 61 1.78 -12.87 18.56
N GLY A 62 2.63 -12.61 17.57
CA GLY A 62 3.95 -13.24 17.46
C GLY A 62 4.88 -12.95 18.65
N TRP A 63 4.79 -11.76 19.26
CA TRP A 63 5.59 -11.40 20.44
C TRP A 63 5.04 -11.97 21.75
N GLU A 64 3.74 -12.25 21.83
CA GLU A 64 3.16 -12.93 22.98
C GLU A 64 3.69 -14.36 23.12
N HIS A 65 3.99 -15.03 22.01
CA HIS A 65 4.64 -16.34 21.98
C HIS A 65 6.15 -16.29 22.31
N CYS A 66 6.77 -15.11 22.28
CA CYS A 66 8.13 -14.93 22.78
C CYS A 66 8.06 -14.62 24.29
N HIS A 67 8.81 -15.37 25.11
CA HIS A 67 8.93 -15.13 26.56
C HIS A 67 9.76 -13.86 26.87
N LEU A 68 9.37 -12.71 26.32
CA LEU A 68 9.99 -11.43 26.61
C LEU A 68 9.58 -10.93 28.00
N SER A 69 10.53 -10.30 28.67
CA SER A 69 10.25 -9.53 29.88
C SER A 69 9.26 -8.41 29.59
N TYR A 70 8.52 -7.98 30.62
CA TYR A 70 7.56 -6.87 30.50
C TYR A 70 8.20 -5.60 29.91
N GLY A 71 9.42 -5.26 30.35
CA GLY A 71 10.18 -4.12 29.82
C GLY A 71 10.56 -4.28 28.35
N GLY A 72 10.94 -5.50 27.93
CA GLY A 72 11.23 -5.81 26.53
C GLY A 72 10.01 -5.64 25.64
N ARG A 73 8.85 -6.15 26.07
CA ARG A 73 7.57 -5.99 25.35
C ARG A 73 7.20 -4.51 25.22
N LEU A 74 7.29 -3.74 26.31
CA LEU A 74 6.99 -2.31 26.31
C LEU A 74 7.90 -1.55 25.32
N GLN A 75 9.19 -1.89 25.29
CA GLN A 75 10.15 -1.25 24.40
C GLN A 75 9.89 -1.60 22.92
N LEU A 76 9.56 -2.85 22.60
CA LEU A 76 9.19 -3.23 21.23
C LEU A 76 7.90 -2.53 20.77
N ILE A 77 6.90 -2.42 21.64
CA ILE A 77 5.68 -1.66 21.33
C ILE A 77 6.06 -0.20 21.03
N LYS A 78 6.82 0.45 21.90
CA LYS A 78 7.20 1.85 21.72
C LYS A 78 8.02 2.10 20.46
N THR A 79 8.94 1.21 20.12
CA THR A 79 9.88 1.41 19.01
C THR A 79 9.33 0.86 17.70
N VAL A 80 9.04 -0.44 17.65
CA VAL A 80 8.64 -1.14 16.43
C VAL A 80 7.20 -0.82 16.07
N LEU A 81 6.27 -0.96 17.01
CA LEU A 81 4.85 -0.77 16.73
C LEU A 81 4.52 0.68 16.40
N SER A 82 5.21 1.66 17.00
CA SER A 82 5.05 3.07 16.64
C SER A 82 5.60 3.38 15.25
N SER A 83 6.74 2.80 14.86
CA SER A 83 7.40 3.11 13.58
C SER A 83 6.61 2.65 12.35
N MET A 84 5.91 1.52 12.44
CA MET A 84 5.15 0.93 11.33
C MET A 84 3.98 1.79 10.81
N PRO A 85 3.02 2.22 11.65
CA PRO A 85 1.95 3.10 11.21
C PRO A 85 2.49 4.47 10.81
N ILE A 86 3.52 4.99 11.47
CA ILE A 86 4.14 6.27 11.09
C ILE A 86 4.68 6.23 9.66
N TYR A 87 5.44 5.19 9.30
CA TYR A 87 5.95 5.01 7.94
C TYR A 87 4.81 4.99 6.90
N LEU A 88 3.74 4.25 7.19
CA LEU A 88 2.64 4.10 6.25
C LEU A 88 1.78 5.35 6.14
N LEU A 89 1.58 6.09 7.22
CA LEU A 89 0.87 7.38 7.19
C LEU A 89 1.67 8.43 6.40
N GLN A 90 3.01 8.42 6.50
CA GLN A 90 3.87 9.27 5.66
C GLN A 90 3.75 8.94 4.17
N VAL A 91 3.73 7.65 3.81
CA VAL A 91 3.61 7.20 2.41
C VAL A 91 2.20 7.47 1.85
N LEU A 92 1.16 7.24 2.65
CA LEU A 92 -0.24 7.28 2.20
C LEU A 92 -0.88 8.68 2.30
N ASN A 93 -0.26 9.63 3.02
CA ASN A 93 -0.77 10.97 3.29
C ASN A 93 -2.28 10.94 3.59
N PRO A 94 -2.73 10.37 4.72
CA PRO A 94 -4.16 10.22 5.02
C PRO A 94 -4.89 11.57 5.01
N PRO A 95 -6.20 11.61 4.70
CA PRO A 95 -6.95 12.86 4.79
C PRO A 95 -7.05 13.28 6.26
N VAL A 96 -6.92 14.58 6.54
CA VAL A 96 -6.84 15.16 7.89
C VAL A 96 -8.04 14.79 8.77
N SER A 97 -9.18 14.42 8.16
CA SER A 97 -10.41 13.99 8.85
C SER A 97 -10.35 12.61 9.52
N THR A 98 -9.20 11.93 9.51
CA THR A 98 -9.03 10.58 10.08
C THR A 98 -8.05 10.53 11.26
N ILE A 99 -7.55 11.69 11.70
CA ILE A 99 -6.76 11.86 12.92
C ILE A 99 -7.69 12.34 14.04
#